data_AF-A0A8T0E1Y1-F1
#
_entry.id   AF-A0A8T0E1Y1-F1
#
_cell.length_a   1.000
_cell.length_b   1.000
_cell.length_c   1.000
_cell.angle_alpha   90.00
_cell.angle_beta   90.00
_cell.angle_gamma   90.00
#
_symmetry.space_group_name_H-M   'P 1'
#
loop_
_entity.id
_entity.type
_entity.pdbx_description
1 polymer ?
#
loop_
_entity_poly.entity_id
_entity_poly.type
_entity_poly.pdbx_seq_one_letter_code
_entity_poly.pdbx_strand_id
1 'polypeptide(L)'
;MNTVALPITSPAAKEWLLSRKEKIRPWSQFLDVKMFHLPASFPKCTARVVKNIEYFQSNYIIVFIGLIVYCILTSPLLLIAIAALLGSCYIIKLKNETREVSLFGQKLTVAHQYALVSIFAFPLFYLAGAGQVVFWILGASFFIIMLHATLYSIEQMSKDEDDIDLHMAPV
;
A
#
# COMPACT_ATOMS: atom_id res chain seq x y z
N MET A 1 13.09 8.09 38.03
CA MET A 1 13.38 7.66 36.66
C MET A 1 12.09 7.17 36.04
N ASN A 2 11.38 7.99 35.26
CA ASN A 2 10.13 7.59 34.61
C ASN A 2 10.46 7.05 33.22
N THR A 3 10.33 5.74 33.06
CA THR A 3 10.42 5.05 31.77
C THR A 3 9.16 5.38 30.97
N VAL A 4 9.27 6.25 29.98
CA VAL A 4 8.23 6.45 28.96
C VAL A 4 8.22 5.20 28.09
N ALA A 5 7.31 4.27 28.38
CA ALA A 5 7.03 3.13 27.53
C ALA A 5 6.42 3.64 26.21
N LEU A 6 7.12 3.45 25.10
CA LEU A 6 6.61 3.76 23.76
C LEU A 6 5.40 2.85 23.48
N PRO A 7 4.19 3.39 23.25
CA PRO A 7 3.04 2.57 22.91
C PRO A 7 3.14 2.21 21.43
N ILE A 8 3.97 1.22 21.08
CA ILE A 8 4.12 0.73 19.69
C ILE A 8 2.90 -0.13 19.27
N THR A 9 1.77 -0.03 19.98
CA THR A 9 0.51 -0.56 19.47
C THR A 9 -0.63 0.25 20.04
N SER A 10 -1.04 1.30 19.33
CA SER A 10 -2.27 1.99 19.70
C SER A 10 -3.43 1.00 19.57
N PRO A 11 -4.33 0.91 20.56
CA PRO A 11 -5.54 0.09 20.44
C PRO A 11 -6.34 0.47 19.20
N ALA A 12 -6.34 1.74 18.81
CA ALA A 12 -6.91 2.24 17.56
C ALA A 12 -6.29 1.62 16.29
N ALA A 13 -4.96 1.41 16.24
CA ALA A 13 -4.31 0.75 15.10
C ALA A 13 -4.63 -0.75 15.05
N LYS A 14 -4.75 -1.40 16.21
CA LYS A 14 -5.19 -2.80 16.33
C LYS A 14 -6.63 -2.97 15.87
N GLU A 15 -7.55 -2.14 16.37
CA GLU A 15 -8.96 -2.14 15.96
C GLU A 15 -9.13 -1.79 14.48
N TRP A 16 -8.34 -0.83 13.97
CA TRP A 16 -8.30 -0.54 12.55
C TRP A 16 -7.80 -1.76 11.74
N LEU A 17 -6.72 -2.41 12.16
CA LEU A 17 -6.20 -3.61 11.48
C LEU A 17 -7.19 -4.78 11.54
N LEU A 18 -7.88 -4.98 12.66
CA LEU A 18 -8.90 -6.03 12.81
C LEU A 18 -10.12 -5.73 11.94
N SER A 19 -10.64 -4.50 11.97
CA SER A 19 -11.72 -4.04 11.10
C SER A 19 -11.35 -4.12 9.62
N ARG A 20 -10.08 -3.91 9.27
CA ARG A 20 -9.57 -4.08 7.90
C ARG A 20 -9.46 -5.56 7.55
N LYS A 21 -8.99 -6.42 8.46
CA LYS A 21 -8.94 -7.88 8.26
C LYS A 21 -10.31 -8.49 8.02
N GLU A 22 -11.34 -8.03 8.73
CA GLU A 22 -12.73 -8.44 8.49
C GLU A 22 -13.26 -7.99 7.12
N LYS A 23 -12.70 -6.91 6.55
CA LYS A 23 -13.01 -6.40 5.21
C LYS A 23 -12.10 -6.96 4.11
N ILE A 24 -11.14 -7.83 4.43
CA ILE A 24 -10.34 -8.53 3.41
C ILE A 24 -11.20 -9.69 2.91
N ARG A 25 -11.50 -9.68 1.61
CA ARG A 25 -12.21 -10.79 1.00
C ARG A 25 -11.28 -12.01 0.88
N PRO A 26 -11.79 -13.24 1.07
CA PRO A 26 -11.00 -14.46 0.94
C PRO A 26 -10.21 -14.48 -0.36
N TRP A 27 -8.91 -14.78 -0.28
CA TRP A 27 -8.06 -14.86 -1.48
C TRP A 27 -8.49 -15.96 -2.44
N SER A 28 -9.12 -17.03 -1.94
CA SER A 28 -9.73 -18.07 -2.75
C SER A 28 -10.80 -17.52 -3.68
N GLN A 29 -11.54 -16.51 -3.23
CA GLN A 29 -12.57 -15.84 -4.02
C GLN A 29 -11.94 -14.85 -5.00
N PHE A 30 -10.95 -14.07 -4.55
CA PHE A 30 -10.23 -13.12 -5.42
C PHE A 30 -9.54 -13.81 -6.61
N LEU A 31 -9.01 -15.02 -6.42
CA LEU A 31 -8.30 -15.77 -7.45
C LEU A 31 -9.15 -16.89 -8.07
N ASP A 32 -10.48 -16.85 -7.92
CA ASP A 32 -11.35 -17.89 -8.50
C ASP A 32 -11.40 -17.76 -10.02
N VAL A 33 -10.56 -18.55 -10.70
CA VAL A 33 -10.41 -18.58 -12.16
C VAL A 33 -11.74 -18.88 -12.86
N LYS A 34 -12.69 -19.55 -12.20
CA LYS A 34 -13.99 -19.89 -12.78
C LYS A 34 -14.86 -18.66 -13.03
N MET A 35 -14.65 -17.59 -12.26
CA MET A 35 -15.42 -16.35 -12.36
C MET A 35 -14.86 -15.40 -13.43
N PHE A 36 -13.77 -15.76 -14.12
CA PHE A 36 -13.17 -14.92 -15.16
C PHE A 36 -13.91 -15.10 -16.48
N HIS A 37 -14.65 -14.07 -16.89
CA HIS A 37 -15.39 -14.05 -18.14
C HIS A 37 -15.21 -12.72 -18.87
N LEU A 38 -15.05 -12.79 -20.19
CA LEU A 38 -14.99 -11.61 -21.05
C LEU A 38 -16.32 -10.85 -20.98
N PRO A 39 -16.30 -9.52 -20.79
CA PRO A 39 -17.53 -8.73 -20.74
C PRO A 39 -18.21 -8.73 -22.11
N ALA A 40 -19.53 -8.96 -22.13
CA ALA A 40 -20.32 -9.04 -23.35
C ALA A 40 -20.49 -7.67 -24.07
N SER A 41 -20.31 -6.55 -23.36
CA SER A 41 -20.42 -5.20 -23.92
C SER A 41 -19.67 -4.14 -23.09
N PHE A 42 -19.32 -3.01 -23.72
CA PHE A 42 -18.61 -1.90 -23.07
C PHE A 42 -19.34 -1.30 -21.85
N PRO A 43 -20.67 -1.04 -21.88
CA PRO A 43 -21.36 -0.52 -20.70
C PRO A 43 -21.35 -1.48 -19.51
N LYS A 44 -21.47 -2.79 -19.78
CA LYS A 44 -21.37 -3.84 -18.75
C LYS A 44 -19.96 -3.96 -18.20
N CYS A 45 -18.94 -3.77 -19.04
CA CYS A 45 -17.54 -3.72 -18.63
C CYS A 45 -17.30 -2.63 -17.58
N THR A 46 -17.71 -1.39 -17.84
CA THR A 46 -17.52 -0.28 -16.90
C THR A 46 -18.24 -0.53 -15.57
N ALA A 47 -19.49 -1.01 -15.61
CA ALA A 47 -20.25 -1.33 -14.40
C ALA A 47 -19.59 -2.44 -13.57
N ARG A 48 -19.04 -3.47 -14.24
CA ARG A 48 -18.30 -4.56 -13.63
C ARG A 48 -17.01 -4.08 -12.97
N VAL A 49 -16.26 -3.21 -13.64
CA VAL A 49 -15.03 -2.62 -13.08
C VAL A 49 -15.33 -1.86 -11.79
N VAL A 50 -16.32 -0.97 -11.78
CA VAL A 50 -16.69 -0.19 -10.58
C VAL A 50 -17.07 -1.11 -9.42
N LYS A 51 -17.97 -2.07 -9.67
CA LYS A 51 -18.39 -3.05 -8.65
C LYS A 51 -17.21 -3.86 -8.12
N ASN A 52 -16.32 -4.33 -8.99
CA ASN A 52 -15.15 -5.11 -8.57
C ASN A 52 -14.14 -4.29 -7.76
N ILE A 53 -13.92 -3.02 -8.13
CA ILE A 53 -13.05 -2.09 -7.38
C ILE A 53 -13.59 -1.89 -5.96
N GLU A 54 -14.89 -1.68 -5.81
CA GLU A 54 -15.53 -1.53 -4.50
C GLU A 54 -15.49 -2.84 -3.70
N TYR A 55 -15.75 -3.97 -4.36
CA TYR A 55 -15.83 -5.28 -3.72
C TYR A 55 -14.47 -5.80 -3.23
N PHE A 56 -13.42 -5.69 -4.05
CA PHE A 56 -12.06 -6.19 -3.78
C PHE A 56 -11.07 -5.09 -3.40
N GLN A 57 -11.53 -3.93 -2.95
CA GLN A 57 -10.70 -2.77 -2.61
C GLN A 57 -9.50 -3.14 -1.73
N SER A 58 -9.74 -3.90 -0.65
CA SER A 58 -8.68 -4.33 0.28
C SER A 58 -7.64 -5.23 -0.39
N ASN A 59 -8.07 -6.18 -1.22
CA ASN A 59 -7.17 -7.09 -1.95
C ASN A 59 -6.31 -6.32 -2.95
N TYR A 60 -6.88 -5.35 -3.68
CA TYR A 60 -6.11 -4.48 -4.59
C TYR A 60 -5.08 -3.62 -3.87
N ILE A 61 -5.41 -3.09 -2.68
CA ILE A 61 -4.44 -2.34 -1.86
C ILE A 61 -3.27 -3.26 -1.44
N ILE A 62 -3.55 -4.52 -1.08
CA ILE A 62 -2.50 -5.47 -0.72
C ILE A 62 -1.60 -5.78 -1.93
N VAL A 63 -2.18 -6.00 -3.11
CA VAL A 63 -1.41 -6.19 -4.35
C VAL A 63 -0.53 -4.97 -4.65
N PHE A 64 -1.09 -3.76 -4.51
CA PHE A 64 -0.36 -2.51 -4.71
C PHE A 64 0.83 -2.37 -3.74
N ILE A 65 0.63 -2.64 -2.45
CA ILE A 65 1.71 -2.63 -1.45
C ILE A 65 2.75 -3.72 -1.77
N GLY A 66 2.30 -4.91 -2.16
CA GLY A 66 3.19 -6.00 -2.58
C GLY A 66 4.08 -5.60 -3.75
N LEU A 67 3.53 -4.91 -4.76
CA LEU A 67 4.28 -4.38 -5.90
C LEU A 67 5.29 -3.31 -5.48
N ILE A 68 4.92 -2.40 -4.56
CA ILE A 68 5.87 -1.42 -3.99
C ILE A 68 7.05 -2.13 -3.34
N VAL A 69 6.78 -3.09 -2.46
CA VAL A 69 7.82 -3.86 -1.77
C VAL A 69 8.70 -4.61 -2.76
N TYR A 70 8.08 -5.29 -3.74
CA TYR A 70 8.79 -5.99 -4.80
C TYR A 70 9.75 -5.06 -5.56
N CYS A 71 9.27 -3.91 -6.02
CA CYS A 71 10.08 -2.92 -6.76
C CYS A 71 11.21 -2.33 -5.91
N ILE A 72 10.98 -2.11 -4.61
CA ILE A 72 12.03 -1.66 -3.70
C ILE A 72 13.10 -2.75 -3.56
N LEU A 73 12.70 -4.00 -3.32
CA LEU A 73 13.63 -5.11 -3.12
C LEU A 73 14.44 -5.48 -4.37
N THR A 74 13.88 -5.31 -5.56
CA THR A 74 14.59 -5.58 -6.83
C THR A 74 15.50 -4.44 -7.27
N SER A 75 15.43 -3.25 -6.64
CA SER A 75 16.29 -2.11 -6.96
C SER A 75 17.36 -1.89 -5.87
N PRO A 76 18.60 -2.39 -6.05
CA PRO A 76 19.65 -2.27 -5.04
C PRO A 76 20.02 -0.81 -4.73
N LEU A 77 20.01 0.07 -5.73
CA LEU A 77 20.28 1.49 -5.53
C LEU A 77 19.18 2.19 -4.71
N LEU A 78 17.91 1.82 -4.93
CA LEU A 78 16.80 2.38 -4.17
C LEU A 78 16.83 1.90 -2.71
N LEU A 79 17.22 0.65 -2.47
CA LEU A 79 17.46 0.14 -1.11
C LEU A 79 18.54 0.94 -0.38
N ILE A 80 19.68 1.20 -1.04
CA ILE A 80 20.76 2.01 -0.46
C ILE A 80 20.26 3.43 -0.19
N ALA A 81 19.50 4.03 -1.11
CA ALA A 81 18.93 5.37 -0.93
C ALA A 81 17.97 5.44 0.27
N ILE A 82 17.07 4.46 0.41
CA ILE A 82 16.15 4.35 1.54
C ILE A 82 16.92 4.10 2.83
N ALA A 83 17.91 3.21 2.84
CA ALA A 83 18.73 2.93 4.01
C ALA A 83 19.52 4.17 4.46
N ALA A 84 20.10 4.92 3.53
CA ALA A 84 20.80 6.17 3.81
C ALA A 84 19.86 7.24 4.39
N LEU A 85 18.64 7.35 3.85
CA LEU A 85 17.62 8.28 4.34
C LEU A 85 17.17 7.90 5.76
N LEU A 86 16.77 6.65 5.98
CA LEU A 86 16.32 6.15 7.28
C LEU A 86 17.45 6.22 8.32
N GLY A 87 18.67 5.87 7.94
CA GLY A 87 19.85 5.99 8.78
C GLY A 87 20.12 7.44 9.18
N SER A 88 20.03 8.38 8.24
CA SER A 88 20.19 9.81 8.52
C SER A 88 19.12 10.34 9.46
N CYS A 89 17.84 9.99 9.23
CA CYS A 89 16.73 10.35 10.12
C CYS A 89 16.90 9.76 11.52
N TYR A 90 17.34 8.51 11.63
CA TYR A 90 17.61 7.85 12.91
C TYR A 90 18.75 8.54 13.68
N ILE A 91 19.84 8.88 12.99
CA ILE A 91 20.97 9.62 13.57
C ILE A 91 20.52 11.01 14.04
N ILE A 92 19.72 11.73 13.25
CA ILE A 92 19.13 13.03 13.63
C ILE A 92 18.29 12.89 14.90
N LYS A 93 17.41 11.89 14.96
CA LYS A 93 16.57 11.62 16.13
C LYS A 93 17.42 11.36 17.38
N LEU A 94 18.38 10.45 17.29
CA LEU A 94 19.25 10.07 18.40
C LEU A 94 20.10 11.26 18.89
N LYS A 95 20.62 12.07 17.97
CA LYS A 95 21.39 13.26 18.33
C LYS A 95 20.52 14.28 19.05
N ASN A 96 19.35 14.62 18.52
CA ASN A 96 18.46 15.59 19.15
C ASN A 96 17.92 15.12 20.52
N GLU A 97 17.79 13.81 20.76
CA GLU A 97 17.43 13.27 22.08
C GLU A 97 18.57 13.35 23.11
N THR A 98 19.83 13.31 22.66
CA THR A 98 21.00 13.27 23.56
C THR A 98 21.63 14.64 23.78
N ARG A 99 21.74 15.48 22.75
CA ARG A 99 22.31 16.84 22.80
C ARG A 99 21.73 17.71 21.68
N GLU A 100 21.48 18.99 21.94
CA GLU A 100 21.14 19.93 20.88
C GLU A 100 22.28 20.00 19.86
N VAL A 101 21.99 19.67 18.59
CA VAL A 101 22.98 19.71 17.52
C VAL A 101 23.29 21.19 17.21
N SER A 102 24.48 21.63 17.59
CA SER A 102 24.99 22.95 17.22
C SER A 102 26.07 22.82 16.14
N LEU A 103 25.97 23.62 15.09
CA LEU A 103 27.02 23.79 14.08
C LEU A 103 27.53 25.22 14.22
N PHE A 104 28.84 25.41 14.31
CA PHE A 104 29.46 26.75 14.40
C PHE A 104 28.94 27.63 15.56
N GLY A 105 28.48 27.02 16.66
CA GLY A 105 27.97 27.76 17.83
C GLY A 105 26.52 28.24 17.70
N GLN A 106 25.84 27.94 16.59
CA GLN A 106 24.41 28.19 16.40
C GLN A 106 23.62 26.88 16.52
N LYS A 107 22.46 26.94 17.21
CA LYS A 107 21.58 25.77 17.38
C LYS A 107 20.92 25.43 16.05
N LEU A 108 21.20 24.25 15.49
CA LEU A 108 20.50 23.78 14.30
C LEU A 108 19.14 23.24 14.70
N THR A 109 18.09 23.96 14.33
CA THR A 109 16.72 23.47 14.47
C THR A 109 16.54 22.15 13.71
N VAL A 110 15.62 21.31 14.18
CA VAL A 110 15.27 20.04 13.55
C VAL A 110 14.88 20.20 12.07
N ALA A 111 14.20 21.31 11.71
CA ALA A 111 13.83 21.61 10.33
C ALA A 111 15.05 21.74 9.40
N HIS A 112 16.10 22.45 9.82
CA HIS A 112 17.33 22.60 9.04
C HIS A 112 18.06 21.26 8.85
N GLN A 113 18.03 20.38 9.85
CA GLN A 113 18.66 19.05 9.75
C GLN A 113 17.97 18.17 8.70
N TYR A 114 16.63 18.13 8.70
CA TYR A 114 15.87 17.41 7.67
C TYR A 114 15.96 18.07 6.29
N ALA A 115 16.08 19.41 6.23
CA ALA A 115 16.31 20.12 4.96
C ALA A 115 17.64 19.71 4.34
N LEU A 116 18.72 19.64 5.12
CA LEU A 116 20.03 19.15 4.66
C LEU A 116 19.94 17.70 4.16
N VAL A 117 19.33 16.80 4.94
CA VAL A 117 19.13 15.41 4.51
C VAL A 117 18.34 15.35 3.20
N SER A 118 17.31 16.17 3.04
CA SER A 118 16.50 16.21 1.82
C SER A 118 17.31 16.68 0.61
N ILE A 119 18.20 17.67 0.77
CA ILE A 119 19.09 18.17 -0.29
C ILE A 119 20.05 17.07 -0.78
N PHE A 120 20.57 16.22 0.12
CA PHE A 120 21.44 15.11 -0.27
C PHE A 120 20.66 13.87 -0.75
N ALA A 121 19.50 13.61 -0.16
CA ALA A 121 18.66 12.47 -0.53
C ALA A 121 18.06 12.65 -1.93
N PHE A 122 17.64 13.86 -2.30
CA PHE A 122 16.96 14.09 -3.58
C PHE A 122 17.80 13.65 -4.80
N PRO A 123 19.08 14.06 -4.96
CA PRO A 123 19.96 13.54 -6.02
C PRO A 123 20.14 12.03 -5.95
N LEU A 124 20.24 11.46 -4.75
CA LEU A 124 20.43 10.02 -4.57
C LEU A 124 19.19 9.24 -5.04
N PHE A 125 17.99 9.68 -4.69
CA PHE A 125 16.73 9.08 -5.17
C PHE A 125 16.53 9.28 -6.67
N TYR A 126 16.93 10.43 -7.20
CA TYR A 126 16.92 10.67 -8.65
C TYR A 126 17.85 9.69 -9.37
N LEU A 127 19.08 9.52 -8.89
CA LEU A 127 20.07 8.61 -9.46
C LEU A 127 19.67 7.14 -9.29
N ALA A 128 18.99 6.81 -8.20
CA ALA A 128 18.40 5.50 -7.96
C ALA A 128 17.17 5.20 -8.84
N GLY A 129 16.76 6.14 -9.70
CA GLY A 129 15.64 5.94 -10.63
C GLY A 129 14.27 5.93 -9.93
N ALA A 130 14.11 6.62 -8.80
CA ALA A 130 12.85 6.61 -8.04
C ALA A 130 11.62 6.97 -8.89
N GLY A 131 11.77 7.91 -9.84
CA GLY A 131 10.68 8.27 -10.76
C GLY A 131 10.25 7.11 -11.67
N GLN A 132 11.20 6.34 -12.21
CA GLN A 132 10.88 5.16 -13.03
C GLN A 132 10.20 4.08 -12.19
N VAL A 133 10.67 3.87 -10.95
CA VAL A 133 10.07 2.90 -10.03
C VAL A 133 8.62 3.28 -9.69
N VAL A 134 8.35 4.55 -9.38
CA VAL A 134 6.98 5.04 -9.11
C VAL A 134 6.09 4.87 -10.34
N PHE A 135 6.57 5.28 -11.51
CA PHE A 135 5.83 5.08 -12.76
C PHE A 135 5.51 3.60 -12.98
N TRP A 136 6.47 2.71 -12.70
CA TRP A 136 6.28 1.30 -12.97
C TRP A 136 5.29 0.65 -12.00
N ILE A 137 5.37 0.99 -10.71
CA ILE A 137 4.42 0.56 -9.69
C ILE A 137 3.00 1.01 -10.07
N LEU A 138 2.82 2.28 -10.44
CA LEU A 138 1.51 2.82 -10.82
C LEU A 138 0.97 2.15 -12.09
N GLY A 139 1.78 2.01 -13.13
CA GLY A 139 1.39 1.38 -14.38
C GLY A 139 1.05 -0.11 -14.22
N ALA A 140 1.92 -0.87 -13.55
CA ALA A 140 1.72 -2.30 -13.33
C ALA A 140 0.51 -2.57 -12.43
N SER A 141 0.35 -1.82 -11.34
CA SER A 141 -0.81 -1.97 -10.46
C SER A 141 -2.11 -1.60 -11.16
N PHE A 142 -2.15 -0.48 -11.87
CA PHE A 142 -3.31 -0.08 -12.67
C PHE A 142 -3.67 -1.18 -13.67
N PHE A 143 -2.69 -1.69 -14.42
CA PHE A 143 -2.92 -2.74 -15.41
C PHE A 143 -3.46 -4.04 -14.78
N ILE A 144 -2.84 -4.53 -13.71
CA ILE A 144 -3.25 -5.76 -13.02
C ILE A 144 -4.65 -5.60 -12.43
N ILE A 145 -4.91 -4.48 -11.73
CA ILE A 145 -6.21 -4.21 -11.11
C ILE A 145 -7.29 -4.08 -12.18
N MET A 146 -7.05 -3.34 -13.26
CA MET A 146 -8.02 -3.16 -14.33
C MET A 146 -8.28 -4.46 -15.09
N LEU A 147 -7.26 -5.26 -15.35
CA LEU A 147 -7.40 -6.57 -15.97
C LEU A 147 -8.28 -7.48 -15.11
N HIS A 148 -7.98 -7.56 -13.81
CA HIS A 148 -8.78 -8.34 -12.86
C HIS A 148 -10.22 -7.81 -12.76
N ALA A 149 -10.39 -6.51 -12.57
CA ALA A 149 -11.70 -5.87 -12.41
C ALA A 149 -12.56 -5.95 -13.68
N THR A 150 -11.95 -6.05 -14.86
CA THR A 150 -12.68 -6.21 -16.13
C THR A 150 -13.12 -7.66 -16.33
N LEU A 151 -12.24 -8.61 -16.03
CA LEU A 151 -12.49 -10.03 -16.30
C LEU A 151 -13.31 -10.72 -15.21
N TYR A 152 -13.21 -10.28 -13.96
CA TYR A 152 -13.91 -10.92 -12.84
C TYR A 152 -15.42 -10.67 -12.90
N SER A 153 -16.22 -11.72 -13.05
CA SER A 153 -17.67 -11.66 -13.22
C SER A 153 -18.42 -11.70 -11.89
N ILE A 154 -18.42 -10.59 -11.15
CA ILE A 154 -19.10 -10.48 -9.85
C ILE A 154 -20.61 -10.78 -9.89
N GLU A 155 -21.24 -10.60 -11.05
CA GLU A 155 -22.67 -10.83 -11.27
C GLU A 155 -23.07 -12.32 -11.19
N GLN A 156 -22.14 -13.24 -11.47
CA GLN A 156 -22.39 -14.67 -11.34
C GLN A 156 -22.44 -15.07 -9.87
N MET A 157 -21.53 -14.52 -9.07
CA MET A 157 -21.50 -14.77 -7.64
C MET A 157 -22.76 -14.25 -6.93
N SER A 158 -23.23 -13.04 -7.26
CA SER A 158 -24.47 -12.54 -6.67
C SER A 158 -25.67 -13.41 -7.05
N LYS A 159 -25.69 -13.93 -8.29
CA LYS A 159 -26.76 -14.80 -8.76
C LYS A 159 -26.76 -16.14 -8.04
N ASP A 160 -25.58 -16.71 -7.78
CA ASP A 160 -25.45 -17.96 -7.04
C ASP A 160 -25.87 -17.79 -5.56
N GLU A 161 -25.55 -16.65 -4.93
CA GLU A 161 -26.02 -16.31 -3.57
C GLU A 161 -27.56 -16.17 -3.52
N ASP A 162 -28.13 -15.42 -4.46
CA ASP A 162 -29.59 -15.20 -4.54
C ASP A 162 -30.36 -16.53 -4.74
N ASP A 163 -29.84 -17.45 -5.59
CA ASP A 163 -30.44 -18.77 -5.85
C ASP A 163 -30.39 -19.67 -4.61
N ILE A 164 -29.28 -19.65 -3.87
CA ILE A 164 -29.13 -20.38 -2.61
C ILE A 164 -30.13 -19.89 -1.57
N ASP A 165 -30.26 -18.56 -1.40
CA ASP A 165 -31.18 -17.96 -0.42
C ASP A 165 -32.64 -18.26 -0.76
N LEU A 166 -33.01 -18.22 -2.06
CA LEU A 166 -34.33 -18.61 -2.53
C LEU A 166 -34.66 -20.07 -2.25
N HIS A 167 -33.67 -20.96 -2.33
CA HIS A 167 -33.83 -22.38 -2.02
C HIS A 167 -33.80 -22.72 -0.53
N MET A 168 -33.25 -21.83 0.32
CA MET A 168 -33.25 -21.99 1.79
C MET A 168 -34.42 -21.31 2.50
N ALA A 169 -35.22 -20.51 1.81
CA ALA A 169 -36.43 -19.93 2.38
C ALA A 169 -37.44 -21.03 2.76
N PRO A 170 -37.94 -21.08 4.01
CA PRO A 170 -38.95 -22.07 4.39
C PRO A 170 -40.25 -21.79 3.61
N VAL A 171 -40.74 -22.83 2.91
CA VAL A 171 -42.04 -22.84 2.22
C VAL A 171 -43.19 -22.79 3.22
#